data_AF-A0AAV0RZW8-F1
#
_entry.id   AF-A0AAV0RZW8-F1
#
_cell.length_a   1.000
_cell.length_b   1.000
_cell.length_c   1.000
_cell.angle_alpha   90.00
_cell.angle_beta   90.00
_cell.angle_gamma   90.00
#
_symmetry.space_group_name_H-M   'P 1'
#
loop_
_entity.id
_entity.type
_entity.pdbx_description
1 polymer ?
#
loop_
_entity_poly.entity_id
_entity_poly.type
_entity_poly.pdbx_seq_one_letter_code
_entity_poly.pdbx_strand_id
1 'polypeptide(L)' 'MAMDSKETVYFDEEAECARDAVNEVLRLYDSLLVKLPESERGAVQRSMGLKMEQLKAEVKQLED' A
#
# COMPACT_ATOMS: atom_id res chain seq x y z
N MET A 1 -3.06 -14.96 30.46
CA MET A 1 -2.79 -13.54 30.15
C MET A 1 -1.74 -13.48 29.05
N ALA A 2 -2.18 -13.12 27.84
CA ALA A 2 -1.52 -12.21 26.90
C ALA A 2 0.00 -12.31 26.59
N MET A 3 0.67 -13.46 26.73
CA MET A 3 2.09 -13.60 26.32
C MET A 3 2.43 -14.89 25.54
N ASP A 4 1.44 -15.70 25.15
CA ASP A 4 1.67 -16.98 24.43
C ASP A 4 1.27 -16.95 22.94
N SER A 5 0.79 -15.81 22.42
CA SER A 5 0.40 -15.65 21.00
C SER A 5 1.49 -14.97 20.17
N LYS A 6 2.76 -15.25 20.45
CA LYS A 6 3.91 -14.56 19.83
C LYS A 6 4.68 -15.36 18.77
N GLU A 7 4.08 -16.43 18.24
CA GLU A 7 4.61 -17.26 17.15
C GLU A 7 3.48 -17.80 16.24
N THR A 8 2.44 -16.99 16.02
CA THR A 8 1.34 -17.44 15.17
C THR A 8 1.59 -17.08 13.72
N VAL A 9 1.49 -18.08 12.84
CA VAL A 9 1.39 -18.03 11.37
C VAL A 9 0.54 -16.86 10.82
N TYR A 10 -0.38 -16.33 11.64
CA TYR A 10 -1.18 -15.15 11.35
C TYR A 10 -0.40 -13.85 11.11
N PHE A 11 0.81 -13.66 11.68
CA PHE A 11 1.56 -12.42 11.41
C PHE A 11 2.08 -12.35 9.97
N ASP A 12 2.56 -13.48 9.44
CA ASP A 12 3.03 -13.55 8.05
C ASP A 12 1.86 -13.50 7.07
N GLU A 13 0.71 -14.15 7.37
CA GLU A 13 -0.51 -14.02 6.56
C GLU A 13 -1.08 -12.59 6.57
N GLU A 14 -1.02 -11.89 7.72
CA GLU A 14 -1.46 -10.49 7.82
C GLU A 14 -0.51 -9.53 7.12
N ALA A 15 0.81 -9.77 7.19
CA ALA A 15 1.81 -8.99 6.46
C ALA A 15 1.71 -9.20 4.94
N GLU A 16 1.49 -10.44 4.49
CA GLU A 16 1.24 -10.77 3.08
C GLU A 16 -0.05 -10.12 2.59
N CYS A 17 -1.14 -10.22 3.36
CA CYS A 17 -2.42 -9.59 3.05
C CYS A 17 -2.31 -8.05 2.96
N ALA A 18 -1.59 -7.42 3.90
CA ALA A 18 -1.34 -5.99 3.88
C ALA A 18 -0.52 -5.58 2.65
N ARG A 19 0.53 -6.35 2.32
CA ARG A 19 1.37 -6.13 1.14
C ARG A 19 0.56 -6.24 -0.16
N ASP A 20 -0.26 -7.27 -0.29
CA ASP A 20 -1.10 -7.48 -1.47
C ASP A 20 -2.13 -6.37 -1.64
N ALA A 21 -2.79 -5.97 -0.55
CA ALA A 21 -3.76 -4.88 -0.57
C ALA A 21 -3.11 -3.54 -1.00
N VAL A 22 -1.93 -3.22 -0.46
CA VAL A 22 -1.21 -2.00 -0.83
C VAL A 22 -0.73 -2.04 -2.28
N ASN A 23 -0.17 -3.17 -2.73
CA ASN A 23 0.26 -3.34 -4.11
C ASN A 23 -0.91 -3.20 -5.09
N GLU A 24 -2.09 -3.74 -4.75
CA GLU A 24 -3.29 -3.57 -5.57
C GLU A 24 -3.75 -2.12 -5.63
N VAL A 25 -3.72 -1.39 -4.50
CA VAL A 25 -4.05 0.05 -4.47
C VAL A 25 -3.08 0.84 -5.35
N LEU A 26 -1.77 0.58 -5.26
CA LEU A 26 -0.76 1.25 -6.09
C LEU A 26 -0.98 0.96 -7.57
N ARG A 27 -1.27 -0.30 -7.93
CA ARG A 27 -1.57 -0.71 -9.30
C ARG A 27 -2.82 -0.02 -9.85
N LEU A 28 -3.90 0.04 -9.07
CA LEU A 28 -5.13 0.73 -9.44
C LEU A 28 -4.92 2.23 -9.60
N TYR A 29 -4.12 2.83 -8.72
CA TYR A 29 -3.74 4.23 -8.80
C TYR A 29 -2.96 4.54 -10.08
N ASP A 30 -1.90 3.77 -10.38
CA ASP A 30 -1.13 3.96 -11.62
C ASP A 30 -1.98 3.74 -12.87
N SER A 31 -2.84 2.73 -12.87
CA SER A 31 -3.80 2.47 -13.96
C SER A 31 -4.78 3.63 -14.16
N LEU A 32 -5.24 4.26 -13.07
CA LEU A 32 -6.08 5.44 -13.13
C LEU A 32 -5.32 6.63 -13.71
N LEU A 33 -4.09 6.89 -13.25
CA LEU A 33 -3.28 8.00 -13.75
C LEU A 33 -3.04 7.90 -15.26
N VAL A 34 -2.79 6.69 -15.80
CA VAL A 34 -2.60 6.46 -17.23
C VAL A 34 -3.86 6.80 -18.04
N LYS A 35 -5.05 6.57 -17.48
CA LYS A 35 -6.33 6.83 -18.14
C LYS A 35 -6.78 8.29 -18.07
N LEU A 36 -6.23 9.08 -17.13
CA LEU A 36 -6.62 10.46 -16.95
C LEU A 36 -5.94 11.40 -17.96
N PRO A 37 -6.65 12.45 -18.42
CA PRO A 37 -6.05 13.59 -19.11
C PRO A 37 -4.96 14.25 -18.24
N GLU A 38 -3.97 14.86 -18.88
CA GLU A 38 -2.83 15.47 -18.18
C GLU A 38 -3.24 16.55 -17.16
N SER A 39 -4.30 17.30 -17.48
CA SER A 39 -4.90 18.32 -16.60
C SER A 39 -5.45 17.74 -15.29
N GLU A 40 -6.02 16.54 -15.32
CA GLU A 40 -6.63 15.87 -14.17
C GLU A 40 -5.62 15.01 -13.41
N ARG A 41 -4.67 14.40 -14.12
CA ARG A 41 -3.58 13.61 -13.54
C ARG A 41 -2.81 14.39 -12.49
N GLY A 42 -2.46 15.66 -12.80
CA GLY A 42 -1.76 16.51 -11.85
C GLY A 42 -2.55 16.82 -10.58
N ALA A 43 -3.89 16.94 -10.66
CA ALA A 43 -4.73 17.15 -9.49
C ALA A 43 -4.79 15.91 -8.60
N VAL A 44 -4.89 14.71 -9.20
CA VAL A 44 -4.90 13.42 -8.49
C VAL A 44 -3.53 13.11 -7.88
N GLN A 45 -2.43 13.45 -8.56
CA GLN A 45 -1.08 13.31 -8.01
C GLN A 45 -0.81 14.23 -6.83
N ARG A 46 -1.30 15.48 -6.86
CA ARG A 46 -1.14 16.40 -5.72
C ARG A 46 -1.97 15.98 -4.50
N SER A 47 -3.17 15.41 -4.70
CA SER A 47 -4.05 15.04 -3.60
C SER A 47 -3.71 13.69 -2.96
N MET A 48 -3.22 12.73 -3.75
CA MET A 48 -2.98 11.36 -3.29
C MET A 48 -1.52 10.91 -3.38
N GLY A 49 -0.63 11.62 -4.07
CA GLY A 49 0.74 11.19 -4.32
C GLY A 49 1.56 10.96 -3.05
N LEU A 50 1.45 11.85 -2.06
CA LEU A 50 2.15 11.66 -0.77
C LEU A 50 1.66 10.41 -0.02
N LYS A 51 0.35 10.12 -0.06
CA LYS A 51 -0.21 8.93 0.59
C LYS A 51 0.26 7.64 -0.09
N MET A 52 0.40 7.64 -1.42
CA MET A 52 0.93 6.49 -2.15
C MET A 52 2.42 6.24 -1.79
N GLU A 53 3.21 7.30 -1.64
CA GLU A 53 4.61 7.16 -1.18
C GLU A 53 4.73 6.68 0.27
N GLN A 54 3.82 7.12 1.16
CA GLN A 54 3.74 6.60 2.52
C GLN A 54 3.43 5.11 2.56
N LEU A 55 2.42 4.67 1.79
CA LEU A 55 2.05 3.25 1.69
C LEU A 55 3.20 2.39 1.15
N LYS A 56 3.95 2.88 0.15
CA LYS A 56 5.16 2.20 -0.34
C LYS A 56 6.21 2.04 0.75
N ALA A 57 6.42 3.08 1.57
CA ALA A 57 7.38 3.04 2.66
C ALA A 57 6.95 2.06 3.78
N GLU A 58 5.66 2.03 4.12
CA GLU A 58 5.11 1.10 5.11
C GLU A 58 5.25 -0.35 4.66
N VAL A 59 4.96 -0.69 3.40
CA VAL A 59 5.17 -2.04 2.86
C VAL A 59 6.64 -2.42 2.89
N LYS A 60 7.54 -1.51 2.51
CA LYS A 60 8.98 -1.79 2.53
C LYS A 60 9.49 -2.10 3.94
N GLN A 61 8.92 -1.48 4.97
CA GLN A 61 9.26 -1.79 6.37
C GLN A 61 8.77 -3.17 6.83
N LEU A 62 7.81 -3.78 6.12
CA LEU A 62 7.37 -5.15 6.38
C LEU A 62 8.27 -6.19 5.68
N GLU A 63 9.15 -5.77 4.77
CA GLU A 63 10.09 -6.65 4.04
C GLU A 63 11.48 -6.76 4.72
N ASP A 64 11.81 -5.86 5.63
CA ASP A 64 13.08 -5.77 6.40
C ASP A 64 12.92 -6.31 7.83
#